data_AF-A0A936VQN3-F1
#
_entry.id   AF-A0A936VQN3-F1
#
_cell.length_a   1.000
_cell.length_b   1.000
_cell.length_c   1.000
_cell.angle_alpha   90.00
_cell.angle_beta   90.00
_cell.angle_gamma   90.00
#
_symmetry.space_group_name_H-M   'P 1'
#
loop_
_entity.id
_entity.type
_entity.pdbx_description
1 polymer ?
#
loop_
_entity_poly.entity_id
_entity_poly.type
_entity_poly.pdbx_seq_one_letter_code
_entity_poly.pdbx_strand_id
1 'polypeptide(L)'
;MELLVVCIASLLASALTLFSGFGLGTLLMPVVALFFPLELAIAMTAIVHLSNKLFKIGLLGRKAYSSVLLKFGLPAIGTALIGAALIFYLGGLNSVSNSI
;
A
#
# COMPACT_ATOMS: atom_id res chain seq x y z
N MET A 1 5.05 21.98 -7.21
CA MET A 1 3.72 21.98 -6.55
C MET A 1 3.23 20.56 -6.24
N GLU A 2 3.47 19.59 -7.12
CA GLU A 2 3.01 18.19 -6.99
C GLU A 2 3.48 17.51 -5.69
N LEU A 3 4.77 17.60 -5.36
CA LEU A 3 5.31 17.01 -4.11
C LEU A 3 4.64 17.56 -2.85
N LEU A 4 4.27 18.85 -2.85
CA LEU A 4 3.60 19.47 -1.72
C LEU A 4 2.18 18.90 -1.55
N VAL A 5 1.46 18.70 -2.66
CA VAL A 5 0.15 18.02 -2.67
C VAL A 5 0.28 16.59 -2.17
N VAL A 6 1.28 15.84 -2.64
CA VAL A 6 1.52 14.45 -2.19
C VAL A 6 1.83 14.40 -0.70
N CYS A 7 2.65 15.32 -0.19
CA CYS A 7 2.97 15.40 1.24
C CYS A 7 1.72 15.67 2.09
N ILE A 8 0.89 16.66 1.71
CA ILE A 8 -0.35 16.98 2.43
C ILE A 8 -1.34 15.81 2.35
N ALA A 9 -1.55 15.25 1.16
CA ALA A 9 -2.43 14.10 0.97
C ALA A 9 -1.96 12.89 1.78
N SER A 10 -0.65 12.62 1.82
CA SER A 10 -0.04 11.54 2.62
C SER A 10 -0.26 11.76 4.11
N LEU A 11 -0.12 12.99 4.59
CA LEU A 11 -0.37 13.35 5.99
C LEU A 11 -1.85 13.13 6.36
N LEU A 12 -2.77 13.65 5.54
CA LEU A 12 -4.21 13.52 5.76
C LEU A 12 -4.67 12.05 5.69
N ALA A 13 -4.20 11.30 4.69
CA ALA A 13 -4.50 9.88 4.57
C ALA A 13 -3.93 9.07 5.75
N SER A 14 -2.74 9.41 6.23
CA SER A 14 -2.16 8.77 7.42
C SER A 14 -2.97 9.06 8.68
N ALA A 15 -3.34 10.32 8.91
CA ALA A 15 -4.20 10.72 10.03
C ALA A 15 -5.57 10.04 9.98
N LEU A 16 -6.25 10.05 8.83
CA LEU A 16 -7.57 9.44 8.69
C LEU A 16 -7.53 7.92 8.91
N THR A 17 -6.51 7.26 8.36
CA THR A 17 -6.39 5.80 8.50
C THR A 17 -5.92 5.36 9.88
N LEU A 18 -5.37 6.25 10.71
CA LEU A 18 -5.07 5.96 12.12
C LEU A 18 -6.36 5.70 12.90
N PHE A 19 -7.41 6.50 12.69
CA PHE A 19 -8.69 6.36 13.39
C PHE A 19 -9.62 5.35 12.72
N SER A 20 -9.67 5.34 11.38
CA SER A 20 -10.64 4.53 10.64
C SER A 20 -10.20 3.07 10.46
N GLY A 21 -8.90 2.78 10.48
CA GLY A 21 -8.38 1.47 10.10
C GLY A 21 -8.45 1.15 8.60
N PHE A 22 -8.88 2.10 7.76
CA PHE A 22 -9.01 1.96 6.31
C PHE A 22 -7.66 1.80 5.57
N GLY A 23 -7.71 1.30 4.33
CA GLY A 23 -6.55 1.08 3.47
C GLY A 23 -5.91 2.38 2.98
N LEU A 24 -4.79 2.80 3.59
CA LEU A 24 -4.04 3.99 3.13
C LEU A 24 -3.66 3.92 1.64
N GLY A 25 -3.28 2.73 1.16
CA GLY A 25 -2.91 2.54 -0.24
C GLY A 25 -4.08 2.84 -1.18
N THR A 26 -5.31 2.51 -0.76
CA THR A 26 -6.53 2.77 -1.53
C THR A 26 -6.85 4.26 -1.65
N LEU A 27 -6.56 5.05 -0.61
CA LEU A 27 -6.77 6.50 -0.64
C LEU A 27 -5.64 7.23 -1.36
N LEU A 28 -4.40 6.85 -1.08
CA LEU A 28 -3.23 7.61 -1.54
C LEU A 28 -2.86 7.29 -2.99
N MET A 29 -3.03 6.04 -3.43
CA MET A 29 -2.64 5.62 -4.79
C MET A 29 -3.31 6.46 -5.89
N PRO A 30 -4.65 6.65 -5.90
CA PRO A 30 -5.29 7.47 -6.93
C PRO A 30 -4.78 8.90 -6.92
N VAL A 31 -4.54 9.47 -5.73
CA VAL A 31 -4.06 10.85 -5.60
C VAL A 31 -2.66 11.00 -6.18
N VAL A 32 -1.74 10.08 -5.89
CA VAL A 32 -0.36 10.17 -6.42
C VAL A 32 -0.33 9.87 -7.93
N ALA A 33 -1.16 8.95 -8.42
CA ALA A 33 -1.26 8.60 -9.83
C ALA A 33 -1.79 9.74 -10.72
N LEU A 34 -2.45 10.76 -10.15
CA LEU A 34 -2.85 11.96 -10.89
C LEU A 34 -1.65 12.87 -11.25
N PHE A 35 -0.53 12.75 -10.54
CA PHE A 35 0.62 13.64 -10.69
C PHE A 35 1.90 12.93 -11.15
N PHE A 36 1.99 11.59 -11.02
CA PHE A 36 3.19 10.84 -11.34
C PHE A 36 2.89 9.64 -12.25
N PRO A 37 3.86 9.20 -13.07
CA PRO A 37 3.80 7.94 -13.79
C PRO A 37 3.43 6.78 -12.86
N LEU A 38 2.71 5.80 -13.40
CA LEU A 38 2.12 4.73 -12.62
C LEU A 38 3.16 3.99 -11.75
N GLU A 39 4.33 3.69 -12.30
CA GLU A 39 5.38 2.99 -11.53
C GLU A 39 5.85 3.80 -10.32
N LEU A 40 6.06 5.11 -10.51
CA LEU A 40 6.46 6.02 -9.43
C LEU A 40 5.35 6.20 -8.40
N ALA A 41 4.09 6.31 -8.84
CA ALA A 41 2.95 6.44 -7.95
C ALA A 41 2.76 5.20 -7.05
N ILE A 42 2.93 4.01 -7.61
CA ILE A 42 2.92 2.75 -6.86
C ILE A 42 4.07 2.75 -5.83
N ALA A 43 5.29 3.07 -6.24
CA ALA A 43 6.45 3.08 -5.37
C ALA A 43 6.32 4.07 -4.21
N MET A 44 5.93 5.31 -4.49
CA MET A 44 5.71 6.35 -3.48
C MET A 44 4.61 5.94 -2.49
N THR A 45 3.48 5.42 -3.00
CA THR A 45 2.39 4.97 -2.15
C THR A 45 2.81 3.80 -1.26
N ALA A 46 3.60 2.85 -1.78
CA ALA A 46 4.11 1.72 -1.02
C ALA A 46 5.01 2.17 0.15
N ILE A 47 5.91 3.13 -0.10
CA ILE A 47 6.79 3.70 0.94
C ILE A 47 5.95 4.35 2.04
N VAL A 48 5.06 5.28 1.69
CA VAL A 48 4.22 5.99 2.67
C VAL A 48 3.32 5.02 3.44
N HIS A 49 2.75 4.03 2.74
CA HIS A 49 1.91 3.00 3.36
C HIS A 49 2.69 2.19 4.39
N LEU A 50 3.90 1.74 4.05
CA LEU A 50 4.77 0.98 4.93
C LEU A 50 5.16 1.82 6.15
N SER A 51 5.62 3.06 5.94
CA SER A 51 5.97 3.99 7.03
C SER A 51 4.80 4.22 7.98
N ASN A 52 3.60 4.44 7.46
CA ASN A 52 2.41 4.63 8.30
C ASN A 52 2.01 3.36 9.07
N LYS A 53 2.13 2.18 8.45
CA LYS A 53 1.88 0.91 9.15
C LYS A 53 2.91 0.67 10.26
N LEU A 54 4.20 0.93 10.02
CA LEU A 54 5.25 0.82 11.04
C LEU A 54 5.04 1.80 12.19
N PHE A 55 4.68 3.05 11.89
CA PHE A 55 4.33 4.04 12.89
C PHE A 55 3.16 3.59 13.77
N LYS A 56 2.09 3.03 13.17
CA LYS A 56 0.96 2.43 13.90
C LYS A 56 1.40 1.28 14.81
N ILE A 57 2.27 0.40 14.33
CA ILE A 57 2.80 -0.70 15.15
C ILE A 57 3.60 -0.15 16.33
N GLY A 58 4.45 0.86 16.12
CA GLY A 58 5.18 1.51 17.20
C GLY A 58 4.28 2.17 18.25
N LEU A 59 3.24 2.89 17.80
CA LEU A 59 2.35 3.66 18.67
C LEU A 59 1.31 2.79 19.39
N LEU A 60 0.72 1.82 18.69
CA LEU A 60 -0.45 1.06 19.12
C LEU A 60 -0.19 -0.45 19.27
N GLY A 61 0.92 -0.97 18.73
CA GLY A 61 1.19 -2.41 18.64
C GLY A 61 1.28 -3.12 19.99
N ARG A 62 1.66 -2.42 21.06
CA ARG A 62 1.65 -2.99 22.43
C ARG A 62 0.26 -3.38 22.93
N LYS A 63 -0.80 -2.77 22.38
CA LYS A 63 -2.21 -3.05 22.71
C LYS A 63 -2.87 -3.99 21.70
N ALA A 64 -2.12 -4.48 20.71
CA ALA A 64 -2.67 -5.36 19.69
C ALA A 64 -2.89 -6.78 20.24
N TYR A 65 -4.02 -7.38 19.90
CA TYR A 65 -4.32 -8.77 20.26
C TYR A 65 -3.52 -9.74 19.37
N SER A 66 -2.52 -10.42 19.95
CA SER A 66 -1.63 -11.32 19.21
C SER A 66 -2.35 -12.43 18.43
N SER A 67 -3.48 -12.93 18.96
CA SER A 67 -4.31 -13.93 18.27
C SER A 67 -4.87 -13.39 16.95
N VAL A 68 -5.34 -12.14 16.94
CA VAL A 68 -5.85 -11.47 15.73
C VAL A 68 -4.69 -11.18 14.77
N LEU A 69 -3.57 -10.68 15.30
CA LEU A 69 -2.39 -10.38 14.49
C LEU A 69 -1.88 -11.61 13.73
N LEU A 70 -1.83 -12.78 14.37
CA LEU A 70 -1.38 -14.01 13.73
C LEU A 70 -2.43 -14.56 12.75
N LYS A 71 -3.70 -14.62 13.16
CA LYS A 71 -4.78 -15.19 12.33
C LYS A 71 -5.11 -14.35 11.09
N PHE A 72 -4.86 -13.04 11.12
CA PHE A 72 -5.11 -12.15 9.98
C PHE A 72 -3.81 -11.74 9.28
N GLY A 73 -2.73 -11.49 10.03
CA GLY A 73 -1.46 -11.01 9.47
C GLY A 73 -0.73 -12.07 8.65
N LEU A 74 -0.62 -13.32 9.14
CA LEU A 74 0.05 -14.38 8.39
C LEU A 74 -0.67 -14.69 7.07
N PRO A 75 -2.00 -14.89 7.04
CA PRO A 75 -2.71 -15.07 5.77
C PRO A 75 -2.62 -13.84 4.86
N ALA A 76 -2.65 -12.63 5.40
CA ALA A 76 -2.50 -11.40 4.60
C ALA A 76 -1.14 -11.33 3.90
N ILE A 77 -0.05 -11.68 4.58
CA ILE A 77 1.28 -11.73 3.96
C ILE A 77 1.33 -12.80 2.87
N GLY A 78 0.84 -14.00 3.16
CA GLY A 78 0.82 -15.10 2.18
C GLY A 78 0.03 -14.75 0.92
N THR A 79 -1.17 -14.21 1.08
CA THR A 79 -2.03 -13.80 -0.05
C THR A 79 -1.48 -12.60 -0.81
N ALA A 80 -0.83 -11.64 -0.14
CA ALA A 80 -0.17 -10.53 -0.81
C ALA A 80 0.99 -10.99 -1.72
N LEU A 81 1.80 -11.95 -1.25
CA LEU A 81 2.88 -12.53 -2.07
C LEU A 81 2.33 -13.32 -3.26
N ILE A 82 1.28 -14.12 -3.05
CA ILE A 82 0.59 -14.84 -4.13
C ILE A 82 0.04 -13.84 -5.15
N GLY A 83 -0.60 -12.76 -4.71
CA GLY A 83 -1.10 -11.70 -5.59
C GLY A 83 0.00 -11.02 -6.40
N ALA A 84 1.14 -10.70 -5.78
CA ALA A 84 2.29 -10.11 -6.47
C ALA A 84 2.87 -11.06 -7.52
N ALA A 85 3.04 -12.35 -7.19
CA ALA A 85 3.50 -13.36 -8.13
C ALA A 85 2.52 -13.56 -9.29
N LEU A 86 1.21 -13.54 -9.01
CA LEU A 86 0.16 -13.66 -10.02
C LEU A 86 0.16 -12.48 -10.99
N ILE A 87 0.32 -11.24 -10.49
CA ILE A 87 0.45 -10.05 -11.35
C ILE A 87 1.68 -10.17 -12.25
N PHE A 88 2.80 -10.67 -11.74
CA PHE A 88 4.00 -10.89 -12.55
C PHE A 88 3.79 -11.95 -13.63
N TYR A 89 3.16 -13.08 -13.29
CA TYR A 89 2.82 -14.13 -14.24
C TYR A 89 1.87 -13.62 -15.35
N LEU A 90 0.82 -12.89 -14.98
CA LEU A 90 -0.12 -12.29 -15.94
C LEU A 90 0.55 -11.19 -16.79
N GLY A 91 1.45 -10.41 -16.21
CA GLY A 91 2.24 -9.41 -16.94
C GLY A 91 3.13 -10.06 -18.00
N GLY A 92 3.77 -11.19 -17.69
CA GLY A 92 4.56 -11.96 -18.65
C GLY A 92 3.75 -12.48 -19.84
N LEU A 93 2.49 -12.88 -19.64
CA LEU A 93 1.59 -13.33 -20.72
C LEU A 93 1.26 -12.19 -21.72
N ASN A 94 1.10 -10.95 -21.24
CA ASN A 94 0.82 -9.79 -22.09
C ASN A 94 2.03 -9.40 -22.94
N SER A 95 3.26 -9.53 -22.40
CA SER A 95 4.48 -9.30 -23.18
C SER A 95 4.66 -10.31 -24.32
N VAL A 96 4.20 -11.55 -24.16
CA VAL A 96 4.21 -12.56 -25.23
C VAL A 96 3.12 -12.30 -26.27
N SER A 97 1.91 -11.89 -25.85
CA SER A 97 0.79 -11.61 -26.78
C SER A 97 0.99 -10.35 -27.65
N ASN A 98 1.75 -9.35 -27.19
CA ASN A 98 2.09 -8.15 -27.98
C ASN A 98 3.30 -8.34 -28.91
N SER A 99 3.93 -9.52 -28.88
CA SER A 99 5.11 -9.87 -29.69
C SER A 99 4.77 -10.80 -30.87
N ILE A 100 3.48 -11.10 -31.09
CA ILE A 100 2.92 -11.91 -32.18
C ILE A 100 1.94 -11.02 -32.95
#